data_AF-A0A7H0Y394-F1
#
_entry.id   AF-A0A7H0Y394-F1
#
_cell.length_a   1.000
_cell.length_b   1.000
_cell.length_c   1.000
_cell.angle_alpha   90.00
_cell.angle_beta   90.00
_cell.angle_gamma   90.00
#
_symmetry.space_group_name_H-M   'P 1'
#
loop_
_entity.id
_entity.type
_entity.pdbx_description
1 polymer ?
#
loop_
_entity_poly.entity_id
_entity_poly.type
_entity_poly.pdbx_seq_one_letter_code
_entity_poly.pdbx_strand_id
1 'polypeptide(L)'
;MQKHLINDNGTYKTYLNGAWQTVTTSSPTKDNFTTKGMDDLSVLNRTVKTISQPMSDNGTLVSGKVFKSTIDLKKYFDITSITIK
;
A
#
# COMPACT_ATOMS: atom_id res chain seq x y z
N MET A 1 13.09 17.74 -1.96
CA MET A 1 12.89 17.93 -0.51
C MET A 1 11.92 16.88 -0.03
N GLN A 2 12.14 16.28 1.14
CA GLN A 2 11.23 15.26 1.65
C GLN A 2 9.94 15.94 2.14
N LYS A 3 8.80 15.51 1.59
CA LYS A 3 7.48 15.99 2.00
C LYS A 3 6.96 15.14 3.15
N HIS A 4 6.35 15.80 4.11
CA HIS A 4 5.76 15.17 5.29
C HIS A 4 4.43 15.86 5.57
N LEU A 5 3.37 15.06 5.70
CA LEU A 5 2.08 15.54 6.20
C LEU A 5 1.64 14.58 7.29
N ILE A 6 1.59 15.06 8.52
CA ILE A 6 1.19 14.28 9.69
C ILE A 6 -0.08 14.85 10.28
N ASN A 7 -0.86 14.01 10.96
CA ASN A 7 -1.90 14.44 11.89
C ASN A 7 -1.32 14.43 13.30
N ASP A 8 -1.41 15.57 13.98
CA ASP A 8 -1.04 15.74 15.38
C ASP A 8 -2.26 16.28 16.13
N ASN A 9 -2.98 15.37 16.78
CA ASN A 9 -4.19 15.66 17.55
C ASN A 9 -5.23 16.51 16.78
N GLY A 10 -5.54 16.11 15.54
CA GLY A 10 -6.50 16.82 14.68
C GLY A 10 -5.92 18.02 13.90
N THR A 11 -4.69 18.44 14.21
CA THR A 11 -3.97 19.46 13.43
C THR A 11 -3.04 18.79 12.43
N TYR A 12 -3.16 19.15 11.15
CA TYR A 12 -2.28 18.63 10.11
C TYR A 12 -1.07 19.53 9.94
N LYS A 13 0.14 18.95 9.99
CA LYS A 13 1.41 19.67 9.99
C LYS A 13 2.36 19.14 8.92
N THR A 14 3.20 20.02 8.41
CA THR A 14 4.30 19.67 7.50
C THR A 14 5.64 20.10 8.09
N TYR A 15 6.71 19.39 7.74
CA TYR A 15 8.05 19.73 8.21
C TYR A 15 8.76 20.55 7.15
N LEU A 16 9.04 21.82 7.45
CA LEU A 16 9.68 22.74 6.52
C LEU A 16 10.69 23.61 7.29
N ASN A 17 11.90 23.73 6.74
CA ASN A 17 12.98 24.55 7.30
C ASN A 17 13.31 24.24 8.76
N GLY A 18 13.32 22.96 9.15
CA GLY A 18 13.71 22.54 10.50
C GLY A 18 12.61 22.64 11.55
N ALA A 19 11.37 22.95 11.17
CA ALA A 19 10.25 23.07 12.10
C ALA A 19 8.95 22.50 11.54
N TRP A 20 8.06 22.07 12.44
CA TRP A 20 6.70 21.71 12.11
C TRP A 20 5.84 22.95 11.93
N GLN A 21 5.17 23.06 10.79
CA GLN A 21 4.28 24.15 10.44
C GLN A 21 2.87 23.61 10.23
N THR A 22 1.87 24.33 10.75
CA THR A 22 0.46 23.98 10.56
C THR A 22 0.07 24.17 9.09
N VAL A 23 -0.57 23.16 8.53
CA VAL A 23 -1.17 23.18 7.19
C VAL A 23 -2.67 23.47 7.29
N THR A 24 -3.39 22.72 8.14
CA THR A 24 -4.83 22.89 8.36
C THR A 24 -5.25 22.25 9.69
N THR A 25 -6.37 22.68 10.25
CA THR A 25 -7.04 22.06 11.41
C THR A 25 -8.29 21.25 11.01
N SER A 26 -8.61 21.21 9.72
CA SER A 26 -9.66 20.38 9.13
C SER A 26 -9.05 19.24 8.29
N SER A 27 -9.87 18.31 7.82
CA SER A 27 -9.42 17.24 6.91
C SER A 27 -8.65 17.82 5.71
N PRO A 28 -7.46 17.28 5.35
CA PRO A 28 -6.65 17.84 4.29
C PRO A 28 -7.30 17.66 2.92
N THR A 29 -7.15 18.68 2.08
CA THR A 29 -7.54 18.59 0.68
C THR A 29 -6.52 17.79 -0.12
N LYS A 30 -6.88 17.39 -1.35
CA LYS A 30 -5.94 16.79 -2.31
C LYS A 30 -4.70 17.68 -2.54
N ASP A 31 -4.88 19.00 -2.55
CA ASP A 31 -3.78 19.94 -2.72
C ASP A 31 -2.78 19.87 -1.55
N ASN A 32 -3.27 19.79 -0.31
CA ASN A 32 -2.40 19.63 0.87
C ASN A 32 -1.50 18.41 0.76
N PHE A 33 -2.03 17.27 0.27
CA PHE A 33 -1.20 16.09 0.03
C PHE A 33 -0.19 16.34 -1.10
N THR A 34 -0.61 16.89 -2.23
CA THR A 34 0.26 17.08 -3.41
C THR A 34 1.39 18.08 -3.16
N THR A 35 1.11 19.18 -2.44
CA THR A 35 2.07 20.26 -2.23
C THR A 35 2.92 20.09 -0.98
N LYS A 36 2.37 19.48 0.09
CA LYS A 36 3.06 19.38 1.40
C LYS A 36 3.35 17.95 1.85
N GLY A 37 2.57 16.96 1.41
CA GLY A 37 2.61 15.61 1.95
C GLY A 37 3.37 14.58 1.12
N MET A 38 3.20 14.59 -0.20
CA MET A 38 3.74 13.58 -1.10
C MET A 38 3.80 14.09 -2.54
N ASP A 39 4.75 13.57 -3.31
CA ASP A 39 4.95 13.99 -4.70
C ASP A 39 4.03 13.26 -5.69
N ASP A 40 3.66 12.02 -5.37
CA ASP A 40 2.84 11.19 -6.25
C ASP A 40 1.67 10.56 -5.48
N LEU A 41 0.44 11.00 -5.79
CA LEU A 41 -0.80 10.45 -5.24
C LEU A 41 -1.21 9.11 -5.88
N SER A 42 -0.61 8.72 -7.01
CA SER A 42 -1.00 7.52 -7.73
C SER A 42 -0.81 6.25 -6.90
N VAL A 43 0.15 6.25 -5.97
CA VAL A 43 0.41 5.15 -5.01
C VAL A 43 -0.77 4.87 -4.09
N LEU A 44 -1.69 5.83 -3.91
CA LEU A 44 -2.91 5.66 -3.13
C LEU A 44 -4.08 5.15 -3.98
N ASN A 45 -3.99 5.24 -5.31
CA ASN A 45 -5.00 4.71 -6.22
C ASN A 45 -4.83 3.19 -6.39
N ARG A 46 -5.29 2.44 -5.38
CA ARG A 46 -5.20 0.98 -5.35
C ARG A 46 -6.42 0.37 -6.03
N THR A 47 -6.26 -0.01 -7.30
CA THR A 47 -7.29 -0.78 -8.01
C THR A 47 -7.14 -2.26 -7.67
N VAL A 48 -8.25 -2.90 -7.28
CA VAL A 48 -8.27 -4.34 -7.03
C VAL A 48 -8.01 -5.07 -8.35
N LYS A 49 -7.08 -6.01 -8.33
CA LYS A 49 -6.78 -6.88 -9.47
C LYS A 49 -6.83 -8.33 -9.04
N THR A 50 -7.54 -9.14 -9.81
CA THR A 50 -7.51 -10.59 -9.67
C THR A 50 -6.36 -11.14 -10.49
N ILE A 51 -5.51 -11.96 -9.87
CA ILE A 51 -4.38 -12.61 -10.51
C ILE A 51 -4.57 -14.11 -10.39
N SER A 52 -4.49 -14.81 -11.52
CA SER A 52 -4.46 -16.27 -11.55
C SER A 52 -3.01 -16.73 -11.54
N GLN A 53 -2.64 -17.54 -10.55
CA GLN A 53 -1.32 -18.15 -10.45
C GLN A 53 -1.47 -19.67 -10.50
N PRO A 54 -1.01 -20.34 -11.56
CA PRO A 54 -1.12 -21.79 -11.67
C PRO A 54 -0.24 -22.46 -10.61
N MET A 55 -0.73 -23.56 -10.04
CA MET A 55 0.06 -24.42 -9.18
C MET A 55 0.76 -25.49 -10.01
N SER A 56 1.97 -25.87 -9.61
CA SER A 56 2.73 -26.96 -10.23
C SER A 56 2.55 -28.25 -9.43
N ASP A 57 2.48 -29.38 -10.13
CA ASP A 57 2.57 -30.71 -9.50
C ASP A 57 3.92 -30.80 -8.76
N ASN A 58 3.84 -31.07 -7.46
CA ASN A 58 4.98 -31.18 -6.56
C ASN A 58 5.09 -32.60 -5.98
N GLY A 59 4.53 -33.59 -6.67
CA GLY A 59 4.62 -34.99 -6.33
C GLY A 59 3.51 -35.47 -5.39
N THR A 60 3.82 -36.51 -4.64
CA THR A 60 2.84 -37.27 -3.85
C THR A 60 2.95 -36.92 -2.37
N LEU A 61 1.80 -36.80 -1.68
CA LEU A 61 1.72 -36.70 -0.22
C LEU A 61 0.87 -37.85 0.30
N VAL A 62 1.53 -38.83 0.93
CA VAL A 62 0.92 -40.09 1.39
C VAL A 62 0.19 -40.80 0.25
N SER A 63 -1.12 -40.62 0.12
CA SER A 63 -1.96 -41.23 -0.92
C SER A 63 -2.48 -40.23 -1.95
N GLY A 64 -2.17 -38.94 -1.84
CA GLY A 64 -2.67 -37.87 -2.70
C GLY A 64 -1.58 -37.16 -3.50
N LYS A 65 -1.97 -36.25 -4.40
CA LYS A 65 -1.06 -35.33 -5.10
C LYS A 65 -0.93 -34.00 -4.36
N VAL A 66 0.25 -33.39 -4.42
CA VAL A 66 0.50 -32.03 -3.94
C VAL A 66 0.67 -31.11 -5.12
N PHE A 67 -0.07 -30.01 -5.09
CA PHE A 67 0.15 -28.88 -5.99
C PHE A 67 0.61 -27.69 -5.17
N LYS A 68 1.63 -26.96 -5.63
CA LYS A 68 2.13 -25.77 -4.94
C LYS A 68 2.44 -24.63 -5.90
N SER A 69 2.32 -23.41 -5.41
CA SER A 69 2.91 -22.22 -6.03
C SER A 69 3.35 -21.23 -4.96
N THR A 70 4.36 -20.42 -5.24
CA THR A 70 4.87 -19.38 -4.35
C THR A 70 4.43 -18.01 -4.83
N ILE A 71 3.98 -17.14 -3.92
CA ILE A 71 3.61 -15.75 -4.23
C ILE A 71 4.75 -14.84 -3.77
N ASP A 72 5.24 -13.98 -4.67
CA ASP A 72 6.24 -12.95 -4.32
C ASP A 72 5.55 -11.73 -3.70
N LEU A 73 5.59 -11.63 -2.37
CA LEU A 73 4.95 -10.55 -1.61
C LEU A 73 5.56 -9.17 -1.89
N LYS A 74 6.78 -9.07 -2.45
CA LYS A 74 7.37 -7.77 -2.79
C LYS A 74 6.71 -7.13 -4.02
N LYS A 75 6.05 -7.93 -4.86
CA LYS A 75 5.31 -7.45 -6.05
C LYS A 75 3.94 -6.87 -5.71
N TYR A 76 3.38 -7.24 -4.57
CA TYR A 76 2.01 -6.88 -4.21
C TYR A 76 2.01 -5.95 -3.02
N PHE A 77 1.49 -4.74 -3.23
CA PHE A 77 1.38 -3.76 -2.16
C PHE A 77 0.43 -4.23 -1.05
N ASP A 78 -0.65 -4.93 -1.42
CA ASP A 78 -1.67 -5.45 -0.52
C ASP A 78 -2.31 -6.70 -1.14
N ILE A 79 -2.63 -7.70 -0.32
CA ILE A 79 -3.33 -8.93 -0.71
C ILE A 79 -4.54 -9.06 0.21
N THR A 80 -5.74 -8.87 -0.34
CA THR A 80 -6.98 -8.87 0.44
C THR A 80 -7.63 -10.25 0.55
N SER A 81 -7.37 -11.15 -0.41
CA SER A 81 -7.87 -12.53 -0.38
C SER A 81 -7.01 -13.47 -1.23
N ILE A 82 -7.03 -14.74 -0.87
CA ILE A 82 -6.45 -15.85 -1.64
C ILE A 82 -7.52 -16.94 -1.72
N THR A 83 -7.85 -17.35 -2.94
CA THR A 83 -8.82 -18.42 -3.21
C THR A 83 -8.14 -19.54 -3.97
N ILE A 84 -8.30 -20.77 -3.47
CA ILE A 84 -7.86 -21.99 -4.15
C ILE A 84 -9.08 -22.54 -4.89
N LYS A 85 -8.92 -22.89 -6.17
CA LYS A 85 -10.01 -23.38 -7.02
C LYS A 85 -9.56 -24.58 -7.83
#